data_AF-A0A453CT90-F1
#
_entry.id   AF-A0A453CT90-F1
#
_cell.length_a   1.000
_cell.length_b   1.000
_cell.length_c   1.000
_cell.angle_alpha   90.00
_cell.angle_beta   90.00
_cell.angle_gamma   90.00
#
_symmetry.space_group_name_H-M   'P 1'
#
loop_
_entity.id
_entity.type
_entity.pdbx_description
1 polymer ?
#
loop_
_entity_poly.entity_id
_entity_poly.type
_entity_poly.pdbx_seq_one_letter_code
_entity_poly.pdbx_strand_id
1 'polypeptide(L)'
;MKAAPLPRTRAAASPRRRAWILAVAALVSVVVVWAYHYPPQHYASPVSNWLPVEPDRELTDDERASRVVFGHILSTPPVRSRGSKIAFMFLTPGNLPFEKLWEKFFEGHEGRYTIYVHASREKPEHVSRLFIGRDIHSDKV
;
A
#
# COMPACT_ATOMS: atom_id res chain seq x y z
N MET A 1 54.57 43.20 -31.08
CA MET A 1 54.84 42.18 -30.04
C MET A 1 53.53 41.88 -29.33
N LYS A 2 52.97 40.67 -29.49
CA LYS A 2 51.64 40.30 -28.99
C LYS A 2 51.84 39.48 -27.71
N ALA A 3 51.45 40.02 -26.55
CA ALA A 3 51.59 39.35 -25.26
C ALA A 3 50.54 38.24 -25.13
N ALA A 4 50.98 37.03 -24.75
CA ALA A 4 50.12 35.89 -24.46
C ALA A 4 49.55 35.99 -23.02
N PRO A 5 48.28 35.62 -22.76
CA PRO A 5 47.74 35.62 -21.41
C PRO A 5 48.09 34.33 -20.65
N LEU A 6 48.47 34.49 -19.38
CA LEU A 6 48.77 33.39 -18.44
C LEU A 6 47.53 32.55 -18.09
N PRO A 7 47.69 31.27 -17.72
CA PRO A 7 46.58 30.40 -17.37
C PRO A 7 46.02 30.77 -15.99
N ARG A 8 44.71 31.05 -15.94
CA ARG A 8 43.94 31.21 -14.70
C ARG A 8 43.81 29.84 -14.00
N THR A 9 44.43 29.69 -12.84
CA THR A 9 44.20 28.55 -11.94
C THR A 9 42.78 28.59 -11.37
N ARG A 10 41.99 27.54 -11.62
CA ARG A 10 40.67 27.35 -11.00
C ARG A 10 40.87 27.07 -9.52
N ALA A 11 40.39 27.97 -8.65
CA ALA A 11 40.34 27.73 -7.22
C ALA A 11 39.47 26.48 -6.95
N ALA A 12 40.08 25.42 -6.42
CA ALA A 12 39.37 24.22 -6.03
C ALA A 12 38.34 24.56 -4.94
N ALA A 13 37.07 24.24 -5.18
CA ALA A 13 35.99 24.45 -4.22
C ALA A 13 36.33 23.80 -2.87
N SER A 14 36.15 24.56 -1.78
CA SER A 14 36.65 24.17 -0.47
C SER A 14 36.01 22.85 0.02
N PRO A 15 36.82 21.89 0.50
CA PRO A 15 36.36 20.54 0.86
C PRO A 15 35.33 20.55 2.00
N ARG A 16 35.31 21.62 2.81
CA ARG A 16 34.34 21.82 3.90
C ARG A 16 32.88 21.85 3.43
N ARG A 17 32.58 22.49 2.28
CA ARG A 17 31.20 22.55 1.76
C ARG A 17 30.67 21.18 1.33
N ARG A 18 31.54 20.29 0.87
CA ARG A 18 31.18 18.94 0.43
C ARG A 18 31.04 17.96 1.61
N ALA A 19 31.86 18.15 2.65
CA ALA A 19 31.80 17.34 3.87
C ALA A 19 30.45 17.48 4.61
N TRP A 20 29.86 18.68 4.67
CA TRP A 20 28.55 18.89 5.31
C TRP A 20 27.42 18.15 4.59
N ILE A 21 27.47 18.03 3.26
CA ILE A 21 26.45 17.30 2.49
C ILE A 21 26.47 15.82 2.88
N LEU A 22 27.68 15.23 2.98
CA LEU A 22 27.83 13.83 3.40
C LEU A 22 27.39 13.63 4.85
N ALA A 23 27.68 14.57 5.75
CA ALA A 23 27.26 14.51 7.14
C ALA A 23 25.72 14.57 7.28
N VAL A 24 25.06 15.47 6.53
CA VAL A 24 23.60 15.57 6.51
C VAL A 24 22.97 14.32 5.89
N ALA A 25 23.52 13.82 4.79
CA ALA A 25 23.03 12.58 4.17
C ALA A 25 23.16 11.38 5.12
N ALA A 26 24.28 11.27 5.84
CA ALA A 26 24.48 10.24 6.84
C ALA A 26 23.47 10.37 7.99
N LEU A 27 23.26 11.58 8.52
CA LEU A 27 22.26 11.84 9.56
C LEU A 27 20.86 11.41 9.11
N VAL A 28 20.45 11.77 7.91
CA VAL A 28 19.14 11.39 7.34
C VAL A 28 19.03 9.87 7.21
N SER A 29 20.07 9.20 6.70
CA SER A 29 20.08 7.73 6.58
C SER A 29 19.93 7.03 7.93
N VAL A 30 20.60 7.53 8.98
CA VAL A 30 20.48 6.99 10.34
C VAL A 30 19.07 7.18 10.88
N VAL A 31 18.46 8.36 10.70
CA VAL A 31 17.08 8.62 11.13
C VAL A 31 16.10 7.68 10.42
N VAL A 32 16.28 7.43 9.12
CA VAL A 32 15.42 6.50 8.36
C VAL A 32 15.57 5.07 8.87
N VAL A 33 16.80 4.58 9.06
CA VAL A 33 17.06 3.23 9.58
C VAL A 33 16.50 3.08 11.00
N TRP A 34 16.63 4.12 11.83
CA TRP A 34 16.13 4.11 13.20
C TRP A 34 14.60 4.08 13.24
N ALA A 35 13.93 4.87 12.40
CA ALA A 35 12.47 4.85 12.26
C ALA A 35 11.95 3.52 11.69
N TYR A 36 12.72 2.85 10.84
CA TYR A 36 12.39 1.52 10.31
C TYR A 36 12.48 0.43 11.38
N HIS A 37 13.50 0.46 12.23
CA HIS A 37 13.69 -0.53 13.30
C HIS A 37 12.83 -0.29 14.55
N TYR A 38 12.49 0.97 14.82
CA TYR A 38 11.64 1.37 15.93
C TYR A 38 10.39 2.08 15.40
N PRO A 39 9.47 1.35 14.73
CA PRO A 39 8.20 1.94 14.34
C PRO A 39 7.49 2.45 15.60
N PRO A 40 6.91 3.66 15.58
CA PRO A 40 6.25 4.22 16.75
C PRO A 40 5.14 3.27 17.23
N GLN A 41 5.31 2.73 18.43
CA GLN A 41 4.37 1.79 19.07
C GLN A 41 2.99 2.41 19.38
N HIS A 42 2.86 3.74 19.21
CA HIS A 42 1.64 4.50 19.44
C HIS A 42 1.16 5.23 18.19
N TYR A 43 1.35 4.66 16.99
CA TYR A 43 0.52 5.05 15.86
C TYR A 43 -0.89 4.47 16.06
N ALA A 44 -1.68 5.11 16.93
CA ALA A 44 -3.11 4.92 16.92
C ALA A 44 -3.59 5.42 15.55
N SER A 45 -4.20 4.54 14.77
CA SER A 45 -4.84 4.92 13.51
C SER A 45 -5.73 6.13 13.79
N PRO A 46 -5.62 7.23 13.00
CA PRO A 46 -6.53 8.36 13.16
C PRO A 46 -8.00 7.92 13.14
N VAL A 47 -8.29 6.79 12.46
CA VAL A 47 -9.61 6.16 12.37
C VAL A 47 -10.23 5.86 13.74
N SER A 48 -9.44 5.54 14.76
CA SER A 48 -9.96 5.20 16.09
C SER A 48 -10.65 6.39 16.76
N ASN A 49 -10.20 7.61 16.47
CA ASN A 49 -10.81 8.84 16.98
C ASN A 49 -12.05 9.28 16.18
N TRP A 50 -12.28 8.70 14.99
CA TRP A 50 -13.45 8.96 14.15
C TRP A 50 -14.61 8.00 14.41
N LEU A 51 -14.35 6.90 15.12
CA LEU A 51 -15.41 5.97 15.50
C LEU A 51 -16.24 6.62 16.60
N PRO A 52 -17.57 6.75 16.43
CA PRO A 52 -18.42 7.24 17.50
C PRO A 52 -18.22 6.37 18.73
N VAL A 53 -18.08 6.99 19.90
CA VAL A 53 -18.03 6.28 21.18
C VAL A 53 -19.25 5.38 21.23
N GLU A 54 -19.00 4.08 21.35
CA GLU A 54 -20.07 3.10 21.37
C GLU A 54 -20.93 3.41 22.61
N PRO A 55 -22.23 3.73 22.44
CA PRO A 55 -23.07 4.13 23.56
C PRO A 55 -23.14 2.99 24.57
N ASP A 56 -23.11 3.33 25.85
CA ASP A 56 -23.14 2.42 26.98
C ASP A 56 -24.55 1.81 27.14
N ARG A 57 -24.94 0.99 26.16
CA ARG A 57 -26.21 0.27 26.11
C ARG A 57 -25.96 -1.19 26.43
N GLU A 58 -26.93 -1.82 27.11
CA GLU A 58 -26.91 -3.27 27.28
C GLU A 58 -26.99 -3.95 25.91
N LEU A 59 -26.04 -4.85 25.66
CA LEU A 59 -26.01 -5.66 24.44
C LEU A 59 -27.03 -6.78 24.57
N THR A 60 -27.76 -7.05 23.49
CA THR A 60 -28.62 -8.24 23.42
C THR A 60 -27.74 -9.50 23.45
N ASP A 61 -28.29 -10.64 23.90
CA ASP A 61 -27.53 -11.89 23.96
C ASP A 61 -26.93 -12.28 22.60
N ASP A 62 -27.65 -12.05 21.49
CA ASP A 62 -27.17 -12.25 20.13
C ASP A 62 -25.97 -11.36 19.78
N GLU A 63 -25.99 -10.10 20.20
CA GLU A 63 -24.89 -9.16 19.97
C GLU A 63 -23.66 -9.56 20.81
N ARG A 64 -23.88 -9.97 22.06
CA ARG A 64 -22.81 -10.47 22.93
C ARG A 64 -22.20 -11.74 22.35
N ALA A 65 -23.01 -12.68 21.88
CA ALA A 65 -22.55 -13.88 21.19
C ALA A 65 -21.74 -13.52 19.94
N SER A 66 -22.21 -12.57 19.13
CA SER A 66 -21.49 -12.10 17.94
C SER A 66 -20.11 -11.55 18.28
N ARG A 67 -19.97 -10.74 19.34
CA ARG A 67 -18.68 -10.18 19.78
C ARG A 67 -17.69 -11.26 20.19
N VAL A 68 -18.15 -12.28 20.93
CA VAL A 68 -17.30 -13.40 21.33
C VAL A 68 -16.81 -14.18 20.11
N VAL A 69 -17.71 -14.46 19.18
CA VAL A 69 -17.38 -15.16 17.93
C VAL A 69 -16.39 -14.33 17.10
N PHE A 70 -16.64 -13.03 16.88
CA PHE A 70 -15.73 -12.16 16.14
C PHE A 70 -14.36 -12.05 16.81
N GLY A 71 -14.32 -11.86 18.14
CA GLY A 71 -13.07 -11.83 18.89
C GLY A 71 -12.29 -13.15 18.76
N HIS A 72 -12.98 -14.28 18.78
CA HIS A 72 -12.36 -15.59 18.58
C HIS A 72 -11.82 -15.77 17.16
N ILE A 73 -12.58 -15.39 16.13
CA ILE A 73 -12.14 -15.41 14.72
C ILE A 73 -10.91 -14.53 14.53
N LEU A 74 -10.91 -13.31 15.08
CA LEU A 74 -9.80 -12.36 14.96
C LEU A 74 -8.54 -12.80 15.73
N SER A 75 -8.70 -13.57 16.81
CA SER A 75 -7.57 -14.13 17.58
C SER A 75 -7.10 -15.48 17.05
N THR A 76 -7.82 -16.10 16.12
CA THR A 76 -7.44 -17.36 15.50
C THR A 76 -6.16 -17.17 14.68
N PRO A 77 -5.09 -17.95 14.93
CA PRO A 77 -3.85 -17.85 14.15
C PRO A 77 -4.11 -18.13 12.67
N PRO A 78 -3.50 -17.37 11.74
CA PRO A 78 -3.71 -17.58 10.32
C PRO A 78 -3.17 -18.96 9.90
N VAL A 79 -3.99 -19.72 9.15
CA VAL A 79 -3.57 -20.99 8.56
C VAL A 79 -2.54 -20.72 7.46
N ARG A 80 -1.28 -21.00 7.74
CA ARG A 80 -0.19 -20.89 6.77
C ARG A 80 -0.17 -22.11 5.85
N SER A 81 -0.78 -21.97 4.67
CA SER A 81 -0.66 -22.99 3.62
C SER A 81 0.59 -22.72 2.75
N ARG A 82 1.22 -23.80 2.24
CA ARG A 82 2.39 -23.71 1.34
C ARG A 82 2.12 -22.99 0.01
N GLY A 83 0.84 -22.80 -0.33
CA GLY A 83 0.38 -22.15 -1.57
C GLY A 83 -0.62 -21.04 -1.29
N SER A 84 -0.29 -20.13 -0.37
CA SER A 84 -1.14 -18.99 -0.04
C SER A 84 -1.47 -18.19 -1.30
N LYS A 85 -2.76 -18.06 -1.60
CA LYS A 85 -3.29 -17.35 -2.76
C LYS A 85 -4.09 -16.14 -2.30
N ILE A 86 -3.83 -14.97 -2.87
CA ILE A 86 -4.51 -13.73 -2.50
C ILE A 86 -5.70 -13.50 -3.45
N ALA A 87 -6.88 -13.20 -2.91
CA ALA A 87 -8.04 -12.80 -3.70
C ALA A 87 -8.09 -11.26 -3.79
N PHE A 88 -8.09 -10.73 -5.00
CA PHE A 88 -8.29 -9.32 -5.29
C PHE A 88 -9.73 -9.10 -5.77
N MET A 89 -10.47 -8.24 -5.09
CA MET A 89 -11.83 -7.84 -5.46
C MET A 89 -11.81 -6.37 -5.87
N PHE A 90 -12.17 -6.09 -7.12
CA PHE A 90 -12.32 -4.73 -7.63
C PHE A 90 -13.80 -4.38 -7.70
N LEU A 91 -14.22 -3.37 -6.94
CA LEU A 91 -15.57 -2.82 -6.99
C LEU A 91 -15.53 -1.52 -7.79
N THR A 92 -16.12 -1.53 -8.99
CA THR A 92 -16.08 -0.41 -9.92
C THR A 92 -17.48 -0.03 -10.39
N PRO A 93 -17.70 1.21 -10.87
CA PRO A 93 -18.96 1.56 -11.51
C PRO A 93 -19.10 0.98 -12.92
N GLY A 94 -18.00 0.78 -13.64
CA GLY A 94 -17.94 0.23 -15.00
C GLY A 94 -16.57 -0.37 -15.28
N ASN A 95 -15.91 0.05 -16.36
CA ASN A 95 -14.55 -0.40 -16.71
C ASN A 95 -13.55 -0.24 -15.55
N LEU A 96 -12.61 -1.18 -15.45
CA LEU A 96 -11.60 -1.19 -14.40
C LEU A 96 -10.60 -0.03 -14.61
N PRO A 97 -10.57 0.98 -13.72
CA PRO A 97 -9.60 2.07 -13.85
C PRO A 97 -8.18 1.52 -13.69
N PHE A 98 -7.26 2.05 -14.50
CA PHE A 98 -5.85 1.67 -14.50
C PHE A 98 -5.59 0.19 -14.79
N GLU A 99 -6.45 -0.49 -15.56
CA GLU A 99 -6.32 -1.90 -15.90
C GLU A 99 -4.89 -2.30 -16.35
N LYS A 100 -4.26 -1.51 -17.22
CA LYS A 100 -2.88 -1.76 -17.68
C LYS A 100 -1.84 -1.66 -16.57
N LEU A 101 -2.05 -0.80 -15.57
CA LEU A 101 -1.17 -0.70 -14.42
C LEU A 101 -1.33 -1.93 -13.52
N TRP A 102 -2.56 -2.37 -13.31
CA TRP A 102 -2.84 -3.59 -12.56
C TRP A 102 -2.26 -4.82 -13.25
N GLU A 103 -2.37 -4.92 -14.58
CA GLU A 103 -1.71 -5.97 -15.36
C GLU A 103 -0.20 -6.02 -15.07
N LYS A 104 0.48 -4.86 -15.04
CA LYS A 104 1.89 -4.76 -14.68
C LYS A 104 2.20 -5.10 -13.22
N PHE A 105 1.27 -4.82 -12.32
CA PHE A 105 1.39 -5.23 -10.92
C PHE A 105 1.31 -6.76 -10.74
N PHE A 106 0.52 -7.43 -11.58
CA PHE A 106 0.29 -8.88 -11.51
C PHE A 106 1.27 -9.72 -12.35
N GLU A 107 2.07 -9.09 -13.21
CA GLU A 107 3.06 -9.73 -14.07
C GLU A 107 4.14 -10.46 -13.23
N GLY A 108 4.38 -11.74 -13.53
CA GLY A 108 5.35 -12.57 -12.79
C GLY A 108 4.84 -13.10 -11.45
N HIS A 109 3.55 -12.97 -11.16
CA HIS A 109 2.90 -13.48 -9.94
C HIS A 109 1.81 -14.52 -10.23
N GLU A 110 1.87 -15.14 -11.40
CA GLU A 110 0.89 -16.11 -11.88
C GLU A 110 0.71 -17.26 -10.87
N GLY A 111 -0.54 -17.68 -10.66
CA GLY A 111 -0.89 -18.74 -9.71
C GLY A 111 -0.95 -18.31 -8.24
N ARG A 112 -0.42 -17.13 -7.87
CA ARG A 112 -0.46 -16.61 -6.48
C ARG A 112 -1.62 -15.69 -6.17
N TYR A 113 -2.48 -15.41 -7.16
CA TYR A 113 -3.65 -14.58 -6.98
C TYR A 113 -4.87 -15.07 -7.76
N THR A 114 -6.05 -14.66 -7.30
CA THR A 114 -7.32 -14.73 -8.04
C THR A 114 -7.89 -13.32 -8.11
N ILE A 115 -8.43 -12.95 -9.27
CA ILE A 115 -9.04 -11.63 -9.50
C ILE A 115 -10.53 -11.80 -9.70
N TYR A 116 -11.30 -10.92 -9.06
CA TYR A 116 -12.72 -10.76 -9.21
C TYR A 116 -13.03 -9.28 -9.47
N VAL A 117 -13.85 -9.01 -10.48
CA VAL A 117 -14.26 -7.65 -10.83
C VAL A 117 -15.77 -7.57 -10.70
N HIS A 118 -16.28 -6.60 -9.97
CA HIS A 118 -17.70 -6.33 -9.87
C HIS A 118 -17.95 -4.91 -10.34
N ALA A 119 -18.69 -4.78 -11.45
CA ALA A 119 -19.10 -3.51 -12.00
C ALA A 119 -20.59 -3.26 -11.74
N SER A 120 -20.92 -2.16 -11.07
CA SER A 120 -22.28 -1.91 -10.59
C SER A 120 -23.24 -1.32 -11.63
N ARG A 121 -22.75 -0.62 -12.66
CA ARG A 121 -23.61 0.09 -13.63
C ARG A 121 -23.50 -0.47 -15.04
N GLU A 122 -22.28 -0.72 -15.49
CA GLU A 122 -22.00 -1.08 -16.87
C GLU A 122 -21.20 -2.38 -16.93
N LYS A 123 -21.39 -3.16 -18.00
CA LYS A 123 -20.56 -4.33 -18.25
C LYS A 123 -19.16 -3.85 -18.62
N PRO A 124 -18.11 -4.23 -17.87
CA PRO A 124 -16.78 -3.75 -18.13
C PRO A 124 -16.22 -4.39 -19.40
N GLU A 125 -15.58 -3.57 -20.23
CA GLU A 125 -14.77 -4.03 -21.36
C GLU A 125 -13.31 -4.07 -20.94
N HIS A 126 -12.76 -5.29 -20.85
CA HIS A 126 -11.37 -5.51 -20.46
C HIS A 126 -10.43 -5.44 -21.65
N VAL A 127 -9.38 -4.65 -21.53
CA VAL A 127 -8.34 -4.52 -22.54
C VAL A 127 -7.25 -5.57 -22.34
N SER A 128 -6.97 -5.94 -21.09
CA SER A 128 -5.99 -6.96 -20.71
C SER A 128 -6.64 -8.33 -20.62
N ARG A 129 -5.90 -9.34 -21.08
CA ARG A 129 -6.31 -10.75 -20.99
C ARG A 129 -6.49 -11.23 -19.56
N LEU A 130 -5.89 -10.54 -18.59
CA LEU A 130 -5.91 -10.95 -17.19
C LEU A 130 -7.31 -10.84 -16.56
N PHE A 131 -8.09 -9.84 -16.99
CA PHE A 131 -9.40 -9.52 -16.43
C PHE A 131 -10.56 -10.12 -17.23
N ILE A 132 -10.31 -10.66 -18.43
CA ILE A 132 -11.32 -11.34 -19.25
C ILE A 132 -11.93 -12.51 -18.46
N GLY A 133 -13.27 -12.51 -18.34
CA GLY A 133 -14.02 -13.57 -17.66
C GLY A 133 -13.90 -13.54 -16.14
N ARG A 134 -13.43 -12.42 -15.55
CA ARG A 134 -13.34 -12.22 -14.10
C ARG A 134 -14.50 -11.44 -13.50
N ASP A 135 -15.49 -11.11 -14.33
CA ASP A 135 -16.63 -10.28 -13.94
C ASP A 135 -17.67 -11.08 -13.14
N ILE A 136 -18.01 -10.56 -11.96
CA ILE A 136 -19.11 -11.03 -11.12
C ILE A 136 -20.26 -10.03 -11.25
N HIS A 137 -21.40 -10.52 -11.70
CA HIS A 137 -22.63 -9.73 -11.83
C HIS A 137 -23.42 -9.84 -10.52
N SER A 138 -24.05 -8.74 -10.09
CA SER A 138 -25.07 -8.83 -9.04
C SER A 138 -26.38 -9.32 -9.64
N ASP A 139 -27.05 -10.22 -8.93
CA ASP A 139 -28.43 -10.56 -9.26
C ASP A 139 -29.31 -9.33 -9.03
N LYS A 140 -30.32 -9.14 -9.90
CA LYS A 140 -31.33 -8.12 -9.65
C LYS A 140 -32.19 -8.58 -8.48
N VAL A 141 -32.16 -7.81 -7.40
CA VAL A 141 -33.01 -7.97 -6.21
C VAL A 141 -34.26 -7.11 -6.37
#